data_AF-A0A3S4BM57-F1
#
_entry.id   AF-A0A3S4BM57-F1
#
_cell.length_a   1.000
_cell.length_b   1.000
_cell.length_c   1.000
_cell.angle_alpha   90.00
_cell.angle_beta   90.00
_cell.angle_gamma   90.00
#
_symmetry.space_group_name_H-M   'P 1'
#
loop_
_entity.id
_entity.type
_entity.pdbx_description
1 polymer ?
#
loop_
_entity_poly.entity_id
_entity_poly.type
_entity_poly.pdbx_seq_one_letter_code
_entity_poly.pdbx_strand_id
1 'polypeptide(L)'
;MTDETTTSRLSAVAARYFTQLAPDAELRTIPLEGEAGVCVVHAARGGGKIYVAPDESVLFVGSAMDFDAGLAAFLAGTRTPPEKFIRPTA
;
A
#
# COMPACT_ATOMS: atom_id res chain seq x y z
N MET A 1 11.19 -12.60 16.66
CA MET A 1 9.74 -12.60 16.97
C MET A 1 9.24 -11.16 16.87
N THR A 2 9.41 -10.53 15.70
CA THR A 2 9.22 -9.08 15.51
C THR A 2 8.54 -8.71 14.17
N ASP A 3 8.43 -9.64 13.22
CA ASP A 3 7.85 -9.38 11.89
C ASP A 3 6.32 -9.34 11.85
N GLU A 4 5.63 -10.17 12.65
CA GLU A 4 4.17 -10.32 12.54
C GLU A 4 3.43 -9.05 13.03
N THR A 5 3.89 -8.47 14.15
CA THR A 5 3.33 -7.23 14.68
C THR A 5 3.57 -6.04 13.76
N THR A 6 4.76 -5.97 13.15
CA THR A 6 5.10 -4.90 12.18
C THR A 6 4.26 -5.03 10.92
N THR A 7 4.16 -6.24 10.36
CA THR A 7 3.32 -6.52 9.19
C THR A 7 1.87 -6.17 9.45
N SER A 8 1.33 -6.54 10.62
CA SER A 8 -0.04 -6.21 11.03
C SER A 8 -0.27 -4.69 11.16
N ARG A 9 0.68 -3.96 11.75
CA ARG A 9 0.61 -2.49 11.84
C ARG A 9 0.63 -1.84 10.47
N LEU A 10 1.55 -2.22 9.60
CA LEU A 10 1.72 -1.60 8.29
C LEU A 10 0.57 -1.96 7.34
N SER A 11 0.02 -3.18 7.42
CA SER A 11 -1.17 -3.54 6.65
C SER A 11 -2.40 -2.74 7.08
N ALA A 12 -2.55 -2.44 8.38
CA ALA A 12 -3.61 -1.58 8.88
C ALA A 12 -3.51 -0.14 8.34
N VAL A 13 -2.29 0.39 8.14
CA VAL A 13 -2.09 1.70 7.48
C VAL A 13 -2.62 1.67 6.05
N ALA A 14 -2.23 0.66 5.26
CA ALA A 14 -2.70 0.53 3.88
C ALA A 14 -4.22 0.32 3.81
N ALA A 15 -4.79 -0.48 4.74
CA ALA A 15 -6.22 -0.74 4.81
C ALA A 15 -7.02 0.55 5.03
N ARG A 16 -6.56 1.46 5.90
CA ARG A 16 -7.22 2.77 6.11
C ARG A 16 -7.32 3.59 4.82
N TYR A 17 -6.28 3.57 3.99
CA TYR A 17 -6.29 4.25 2.70
C TYR A 17 -7.21 3.54 1.70
N PHE A 18 -7.18 2.20 1.65
CA PHE A 18 -8.12 1.46 0.81
C PHE A 18 -9.57 1.69 1.22
N THR A 19 -9.91 1.79 2.51
CA THR A 19 -11.29 2.09 2.94
C THR A 19 -11.79 3.43 2.39
N GLN A 20 -10.91 4.43 2.21
CA GLN A 20 -11.27 5.73 1.61
C GLN A 20 -11.47 5.62 0.09
N LEU A 21 -10.70 4.78 -0.58
CA LEU A 21 -10.73 4.61 -2.04
C LEU A 21 -11.82 3.62 -2.50
N ALA A 22 -11.96 2.52 -1.78
CA ALA A 22 -12.78 1.35 -2.08
C ALA A 22 -13.12 0.61 -0.75
N PRO A 23 -14.25 0.93 -0.09
CA PRO A 23 -14.58 0.38 1.23
C PRO A 23 -14.77 -1.14 1.24
N ASP A 24 -15.17 -1.74 0.12
CA ASP A 24 -15.39 -3.18 -0.03
C ASP A 24 -14.21 -3.92 -0.69
N ALA A 25 -13.01 -3.34 -0.61
CA ALA A 25 -11.82 -3.90 -1.24
C ALA A 25 -11.36 -5.19 -0.55
N GLU A 26 -11.18 -6.26 -1.32
CA GLU A 26 -10.50 -7.46 -0.85
C GLU A 26 -8.98 -7.24 -0.88
N LEU A 27 -8.37 -7.16 0.32
CA LEU A 27 -6.97 -6.79 0.49
C LEU A 27 -6.09 -8.01 0.75
N ARG A 28 -5.02 -8.14 -0.03
CA ARG A 28 -3.95 -9.11 0.19
C ARG A 28 -2.67 -8.41 0.64
N THR A 29 -2.10 -8.84 1.76
CA THR A 29 -0.83 -8.31 2.27
C THR A 29 0.33 -9.20 1.81
N ILE A 30 1.41 -8.57 1.34
CA ILE A 30 2.65 -9.20 0.90
C ILE A 30 3.80 -8.52 1.66
N PRO A 31 4.48 -9.22 2.58
CA PRO A 31 5.71 -8.70 3.21
C PRO A 31 6.79 -8.45 2.16
N LEU A 32 7.52 -7.34 2.30
CA LEU A 32 8.67 -7.04 1.45
C LEU A 32 9.95 -7.58 2.08
N GLU A 33 10.91 -7.93 1.25
CA GLU A 33 12.22 -8.42 1.72
C GLU A 33 13.00 -7.31 2.45
N GLY A 34 13.89 -7.72 3.35
CA GLY A 34 14.84 -6.81 4.01
C GLY A 34 14.18 -5.76 4.92
N GLU A 35 13.05 -6.09 5.54
CA GLU A 35 12.30 -5.17 6.42
C GLU A 35 11.85 -3.87 5.72
N ALA A 36 11.79 -3.86 4.38
CA ALA A 36 11.41 -2.68 3.60
C ALA A 36 9.95 -2.27 3.81
N GLY A 37 9.13 -3.14 4.42
CA GLY A 37 7.74 -2.89 4.77
C GLY A 37 6.79 -3.93 4.20
N VAL A 38 5.60 -3.50 3.78
CA VAL A 38 4.58 -4.39 3.19
C VAL A 38 3.99 -3.77 1.92
N CYS A 39 3.51 -4.63 1.02
CA CYS A 39 2.65 -4.24 -0.08
C CYS A 39 1.25 -4.82 0.14
N VAL A 40 0.24 -3.96 0.11
CA VAL A 40 -1.17 -4.36 0.19
C VAL A 40 -1.81 -4.17 -1.18
N VAL A 41 -2.38 -5.24 -1.71
CA VAL A 41 -2.95 -5.31 -3.06
C VAL A 41 -4.45 -5.45 -2.96
N HIS A 42 -5.19 -4.60 -3.67
CA HIS A 42 -6.60 -4.80 -3.96
C HIS A 42 -6.74 -5.48 -5.33
N ALA A 43 -7.00 -6.78 -5.33
CA ALA A 43 -7.00 -7.62 -6.53
C ALA A 43 -8.32 -7.56 -7.33
N ALA A 44 -8.89 -6.37 -7.51
CA ALA A 44 -10.09 -6.15 -8.31
C ALA A 44 -9.83 -5.26 -9.53
N ARG A 45 -10.76 -5.26 -10.49
CA ARG A 45 -10.70 -4.39 -11.68
C ARG A 45 -10.76 -2.91 -11.24
N GLY A 46 -9.76 -2.13 -11.65
CA GLY A 46 -9.59 -0.74 -11.19
C GLY A 46 -9.01 -0.61 -9.79
N GLY A 47 -8.54 -1.73 -9.20
CA GLY A 47 -7.81 -1.75 -7.94
C GLY A 47 -6.42 -1.14 -8.04
N GLY A 48 -5.68 -1.24 -6.95
CA GLY A 48 -4.33 -0.69 -6.85
C GLY A 48 -3.51 -1.44 -5.83
N LYS A 49 -2.27 -0.97 -5.67
CA LYS A 49 -1.31 -1.48 -4.70
C LYS A 49 -0.85 -0.32 -3.83
N ILE A 50 -0.77 -0.54 -2.54
CA ILE A 50 -0.19 0.41 -1.58
C ILE A 50 1.02 -0.25 -0.94
N TYR A 51 2.19 0.32 -1.16
CA TYR A 51 3.42 -0.02 -0.46
C TYR A 51 3.49 0.85 0.79
N VAL A 52 3.84 0.26 1.94
CA VAL A 52 3.93 0.94 3.22
C VAL A 52 5.29 0.65 3.83
N ALA A 53 6.06 1.70 4.12
CA ALA A 53 7.37 1.61 4.74
C ALA A 53 7.28 1.50 6.27
N PRO A 54 8.36 1.13 6.97
CA PRO A 54 8.39 1.05 8.44
C PRO A 54 8.06 2.36 9.15
N ASP A 55 8.30 3.50 8.49
CA ASP A 55 7.98 4.87 8.94
C ASP A 55 6.53 5.29 8.60
N GLU A 56 5.70 4.35 8.14
CA GLU A 56 4.29 4.55 7.75
C GLU A 56 4.09 5.42 6.50
N SER A 57 5.17 5.81 5.82
CA SER A 57 5.07 6.46 4.52
C SER A 57 4.59 5.48 3.45
N VAL A 58 3.76 5.96 2.52
CA VAL A 58 3.05 5.10 1.56
C VAL A 58 3.34 5.47 0.12
N LEU A 59 3.23 4.49 -0.78
CA LEU A 59 3.17 4.69 -2.23
C LEU A 59 1.94 3.96 -2.79
N PHE A 60 1.01 4.70 -3.38
CA PHE A 60 -0.07 4.13 -4.19
C PHE A 60 0.37 4.01 -5.65
N VAL A 61 0.13 2.84 -6.21
CA VAL A 61 0.32 2.56 -7.64
C VAL A 61 -0.91 1.84 -8.16
N GLY A 62 -1.55 2.45 -9.16
CA GLY A 62 -2.74 1.92 -9.80
C GLY A 62 -2.50 0.57 -10.47
N SER A 63 -3.58 -0.09 -10.86
CA SER A 63 -3.56 -1.41 -11.50
C SER A 63 -2.73 -1.50 -12.78
N ALA A 64 -2.46 -0.37 -13.45
CA ALA A 64 -1.69 -0.35 -14.70
C ALA A 64 -0.17 -0.55 -14.51
N MET A 65 0.33 -0.40 -13.28
CA MET A 65 1.75 -0.62 -12.98
C MET A 65 1.94 -1.98 -12.32
N ASP A 66 2.93 -2.74 -12.79
CA ASP A 66 3.26 -4.05 -12.22
C ASP A 66 3.89 -3.95 -10.83
N PHE A 67 3.92 -5.09 -10.11
CA PHE A 67 4.44 -5.16 -8.75
C PHE A 67 5.93 -4.75 -8.67
N ASP A 68 6.77 -5.26 -9.56
CA ASP A 68 8.22 -5.00 -9.52
C ASP A 68 8.54 -3.53 -9.80
N ALA A 69 7.83 -2.91 -10.75
CA ALA A 69 7.98 -1.49 -11.06
C ALA A 69 7.55 -0.60 -9.88
N GLY A 70 6.43 -0.95 -9.23
CA GLY A 70 5.97 -0.25 -8.01
C GLY A 70 6.95 -0.41 -6.84
N LEU A 71 7.49 -1.62 -6.66
CA LEU A 71 8.48 -1.91 -5.63
C LEU A 71 9.76 -1.12 -5.88
N ALA A 72 10.28 -1.10 -7.10
CA ALA A 72 11.47 -0.33 -7.46
C ALA A 72 11.29 1.17 -7.18
N ALA A 73 10.14 1.74 -7.55
CA ALA A 73 9.83 3.15 -7.26
C ALA A 73 9.75 3.44 -5.75
N PHE A 74 9.16 2.52 -4.99
CA PHE A 74 9.07 2.61 -3.53
C PHE A 74 10.44 2.52 -2.86
N LEU A 75 11.28 1.57 -3.27
CA LEU A 75 12.65 1.42 -2.76
C LEU A 75 13.54 2.61 -3.16
N ALA A 76 13.26 3.26 -4.29
CA ALA A 76 13.92 4.50 -4.70
C ALA A 76 13.46 5.75 -3.90
N GLY A 77 12.54 5.59 -2.94
CA GLY A 77 12.08 6.68 -2.06
C GLY A 77 10.83 7.42 -2.56
N THR A 78 10.18 6.96 -3.64
CA THR A 78 8.94 7.57 -4.12
C THR A 78 7.81 7.35 -3.11
N ARG A 79 7.05 8.39 -2.79
CA ARG A 79 5.89 8.34 -1.89
C ARG A 79 4.69 9.07 -2.48
N THR A 80 3.50 8.66 -2.07
CA THR A 80 2.24 9.33 -2.37
C THR A 80 1.83 10.17 -1.16
N PRO A 81 1.67 11.50 -1.32
CA PRO A 81 1.15 12.35 -0.26
C PRO A 81 -0.24 11.90 0.22
N PRO A 82 -0.54 11.90 1.54
CA PRO A 82 -1.82 11.44 2.09
C PRO A 82 -3.05 12.11 1.47
N GLU A 83 -2.96 13.39 1.09
CA GLU A 83 -4.04 14.15 0.46
C GLU A 83 -4.51 13.55 -0.88
N LYS A 84 -3.68 12.74 -1.54
CA LYS A 84 -4.05 12.07 -2.80
C LYS A 84 -4.92 10.82 -2.60
N PHE A 85 -5.08 10.35 -1.37
CA PHE A 85 -5.94 9.22 -1.03
C PHE A 85 -7.38 9.64 -0.70
N ILE A 86 -7.63 10.94 -0.60
CA ILE A 86 -8.95 11.47 -0.34
C ILE A 86 -9.77 11.39 -1.63
N ARG A 87 -10.87 10.65 -1.59
CA ARG A 87 -11.85 10.66 -2.67
C ARG A 87 -12.41 12.10 -2.76
N PRO A 88 -12.44 12.75 -3.94
CA PRO A 88 -13.10 14.04 -4.08
C PRO A 88 -14.54 13.87 -3.62
N THR A 89 -14.93 14.58 -2.57
CA THR A 89 -16.33 14.68 -2.17
C THR A 89 -17.01 15.50 -3.26
N ALA A 90 -17.78 14.84 -4.12
CA ALA A 90 -18.68 15.49 -5.05
C ALA A 90 -19.93 15.97 -4.32
#